data_AF-A0A2M6WYS3-F1
#
_entry.id   AF-A0A2M6WYS3-F1
#
_cell.length_a   1.000
_cell.length_b   1.000
_cell.length_c   1.000
_cell.angle_alpha   90.00
_cell.angle_beta   90.00
_cell.angle_gamma   90.00
#
_symmetry.space_group_name_H-M   'P 1'
#
loop_
_entity.id
_entity.type
_entity.pdbx_description
1 polymer ?
#
loop_
_entity_poly.entity_id
_entity_poly.type
_entity_poly.pdbx_seq_one_letter_code
_entity_poly.pdbx_strand_id
1 'polypeptide(L)'
;MGKKKQVIVSATVSGDGAPAVATPRNLNEAAAVLRHLGKACRAIQTAELRLTERIERAKELAANQAAPHIARRDALFSALYEFAKSHRVELTGNDAVKTVKLLTGSFWWRFSPPAVDIADEKELINQLKCLGLERFIKVTETVKKKELLADQELTAALPGVTVTQQELFSAQPAEVEAELRMPTGKIATVQSAGNDRLQLIASARSNRQGRRKKRANST
;
A
#
# COMPACT_ATOMS: atom_id res chain seq x y z
N MET A 1 7.18 1.09 -15.68
CA MET A 1 7.15 2.57 -15.69
C MET A 1 6.26 3.06 -14.55
N GLY A 2 6.83 3.22 -13.35
CA GLY A 2 6.11 3.76 -12.20
C GLY A 2 5.95 5.27 -12.37
N LYS A 3 4.72 5.76 -12.48
CA LYS A 3 4.44 7.20 -12.50
C LYS A 3 4.91 7.78 -11.16
N LYS A 4 6.02 8.52 -11.15
CA LYS A 4 6.40 9.35 -9.99
C LYS A 4 5.23 10.30 -9.73
N LYS A 5 4.51 10.09 -8.64
CA LYS A 5 3.43 10.97 -8.19
C LYS A 5 4.13 12.27 -7.78
N GLN A 6 4.08 13.31 -8.62
CA GLN A 6 4.53 14.63 -8.19
C GLN A 6 3.61 15.07 -7.06
N VAL A 7 4.15 15.13 -5.84
CA VAL A 7 3.44 15.66 -4.69
C VAL A 7 3.44 17.18 -4.86
N ILE A 8 2.31 17.72 -5.32
CA ILE A 8 2.09 19.18 -5.36
C ILE A 8 1.81 19.61 -3.93
N VAL A 9 2.77 20.26 -3.30
CA VAL A 9 2.63 20.81 -1.94
C VAL A 9 2.15 22.24 -2.06
N SER A 10 0.88 22.48 -1.73
CA SER A 10 0.33 23.83 -1.58
C SER A 10 0.72 24.39 -0.21
N ALA A 11 1.57 25.41 -0.18
CA ALA A 11 1.87 26.13 1.05
C ALA A 11 0.69 27.05 1.42
N THR A 12 0.19 26.94 2.65
CA THR A 12 -0.74 27.92 3.24
C THR A 12 0.05 28.84 4.16
N VAL A 13 -0.03 30.15 3.95
CA VAL A 13 0.63 31.15 4.81
C VAL A 13 -0.20 31.30 6.08
N SER A 14 -0.06 30.36 7.02
CA SER A 14 -0.57 30.52 8.38
C SER A 14 0.57 31.05 9.24
N GLY A 15 0.47 32.32 9.62
CA GLY A 15 1.41 32.97 10.53
C GLY A 15 1.17 32.53 11.96
N ASP A 16 2.14 31.84 12.55
CA ASP A 16 2.65 32.06 13.90
C ASP A 16 3.80 31.06 14.14
N GLY A 17 5.05 31.55 14.14
CA GLY A 17 6.25 30.78 14.49
C GLY A 17 7.17 30.34 13.33
N ALA A 18 7.02 30.90 12.12
CA ALA A 18 7.95 30.60 11.03
C ALA A 18 9.33 31.22 11.28
N PRO A 19 10.45 30.49 11.03
CA PRO A 19 11.78 31.08 11.13
C PRO A 19 11.91 32.22 10.12
N ALA A 20 12.43 33.37 10.56
CA ALA A 20 12.62 34.53 9.69
C ALA A 20 13.66 34.22 8.60
N VAL A 21 13.19 33.96 7.38
CA VAL A 21 14.04 33.82 6.18
C VAL A 21 14.06 35.16 5.47
N ALA A 22 15.24 35.72 5.25
CA ALA A 22 15.41 36.97 4.52
C ALA A 22 14.99 36.82 3.05
N THR A 23 14.23 37.79 2.53
CA THR A 23 13.82 37.83 1.12
C THR A 23 15.06 38.01 0.22
N PRO A 24 15.27 37.14 -0.78
CA PRO A 24 16.42 37.23 -1.66
C PRO A 24 16.33 38.50 -2.54
N ARG A 25 17.44 39.24 -2.64
CA ARG A 25 17.54 40.48 -3.42
C ARG A 25 18.04 40.27 -4.84
N ASN A 26 18.66 39.11 -5.10
CA ASN A 26 19.33 38.78 -6.35
C ASN A 26 19.26 37.27 -6.64
N LEU A 27 19.61 36.87 -7.87
CA LEU A 27 19.48 35.48 -8.33
C LEU A 27 20.35 34.49 -7.53
N ASN A 28 21.52 34.92 -7.07
CA ASN A 28 22.41 34.07 -6.26
C ASN A 28 21.81 33.77 -4.88
N GLU A 29 21.21 34.78 -4.22
CA GLU A 29 20.47 34.58 -2.98
C GLU A 29 19.24 33.70 -3.20
N ALA A 30 18.50 33.90 -4.30
CA ALA A 30 17.34 33.05 -4.64
C ALA A 30 17.75 31.58 -4.86
N ALA A 31 18.89 31.33 -5.52
CA ALA A 31 19.44 29.99 -5.69
C ALA A 31 19.83 29.35 -4.34
N ALA A 32 20.38 30.14 -3.41
CA ALA A 32 20.66 29.69 -2.06
C ALA A 32 19.36 29.30 -1.31
N VAL A 33 18.33 30.15 -1.37
CA VAL A 33 17.00 29.87 -0.79
C VAL A 33 16.40 28.59 -1.37
N LEU A 34 16.44 28.40 -2.69
CA LEU A 34 15.95 27.19 -3.35
C LEU A 34 16.72 25.92 -2.92
N ARG A 35 18.04 26.03 -2.71
CA ARG A 35 18.86 24.95 -2.15
C ARG A 35 18.46 24.61 -0.71
N HIS A 36 18.21 25.62 0.13
CA HIS A 36 17.74 25.42 1.50
C HIS A 36 16.34 24.79 1.53
N LEU A 37 15.43 25.25 0.66
CA LEU A 37 14.11 24.64 0.47
C LEU A 37 14.22 23.16 0.12
N GLY A 38 15.09 22.81 -0.85
CA GLY A 38 15.34 21.41 -1.19
C GLY A 38 15.84 20.55 -0.03
N LYS A 39 16.73 21.09 0.83
CA LYS A 39 17.17 20.41 2.05
C LYS A 39 16.02 20.20 3.03
N ALA A 40 15.17 21.20 3.23
CA ALA A 40 14.01 21.09 4.11
C ALA A 40 13.01 20.05 3.61
N CYS A 41 12.68 20.04 2.31
CA CYS A 41 11.80 19.03 1.70
C CYS A 41 12.34 17.60 1.92
N ARG A 42 13.65 17.38 1.74
CA ARG A 42 14.27 16.06 1.98
C ARG A 42 14.23 15.66 3.46
N ALA A 43 14.43 16.61 4.37
CA ALA A 43 14.34 16.36 5.80
C ALA A 43 12.91 15.96 6.20
N ILE A 44 11.89 16.63 5.66
CA ILE A 44 10.47 16.28 5.86
C ILE A 44 10.20 14.87 5.34
N GLN A 45 10.57 14.57 4.08
CA GLN A 45 10.38 13.23 3.50
C GLN A 45 11.08 12.14 4.31
N THR A 46 12.29 12.40 4.81
CA THR A 46 13.02 11.47 5.66
C THR A 46 12.28 11.25 6.99
N ALA A 47 11.72 12.30 7.59
CA ALA A 47 10.93 12.19 8.81
C ALA A 47 9.63 11.39 8.59
N GLU A 48 8.93 11.63 7.48
CA GLU A 48 7.73 10.89 7.07
C GLU A 48 8.03 9.40 6.84
N LEU A 49 9.15 9.09 6.16
CA LEU A 49 9.57 7.72 5.94
C LEU A 49 9.87 7.01 7.28
N ARG A 50 10.62 7.65 8.18
CA ARG A 50 10.91 7.13 9.52
C ARG A 50 9.64 6.91 10.34
N LEU A 51 8.67 7.81 10.24
CA LEU A 51 7.38 7.66 10.90
C LEU A 51 6.63 6.44 10.35
N THR A 52 6.58 6.31 9.02
CA THR A 52 5.91 5.20 8.35
C THR A 52 6.54 3.86 8.77
N GLU A 53 7.86 3.76 8.79
CA GLU A 53 8.56 2.56 9.29
C GLU A 53 8.22 2.24 10.74
N ARG A 54 8.11 3.25 11.61
CA ARG A 54 7.73 3.06 13.02
C ARG A 54 6.28 2.58 13.16
N ILE A 55 5.37 3.13 12.36
CA ILE A 55 3.96 2.71 12.32
C ILE A 55 3.85 1.26 11.89
N GLU A 56 4.54 0.85 10.82
CA GLU A 56 4.50 -0.52 10.35
C GLU A 56 5.08 -1.50 11.39
N ARG A 57 6.23 -1.19 12.01
CA ARG A 57 6.77 -2.01 13.11
C ARG A 57 5.80 -2.12 14.29
N ALA A 58 5.13 -1.02 14.66
CA ALA A 58 4.16 -1.04 15.75
C ALA A 58 2.93 -1.90 15.41
N LYS A 59 2.44 -1.83 14.17
CA LYS A 59 1.36 -2.69 13.68
C LYS A 59 1.74 -4.17 13.70
N GLU A 60 2.95 -4.51 13.24
CA GLU A 60 3.45 -5.89 13.25
C GLU A 60 3.55 -6.44 14.67
N LEU A 61 4.11 -5.67 15.61
CA LEU A 61 4.21 -6.08 17.02
C LEU A 61 2.82 -6.29 17.64
N ALA A 62 1.90 -5.36 17.42
CA ALA A 62 0.53 -5.47 17.92
C ALA A 62 -0.20 -6.68 17.31
N ALA A 63 -0.03 -6.93 16.01
CA ALA A 63 -0.61 -8.10 15.34
C ALA A 63 -0.05 -9.42 15.92
N ASN A 64 1.27 -9.50 16.15
CA ASN A 64 1.91 -10.67 16.73
C ASN A 64 1.47 -10.93 18.18
N GLN A 65 1.31 -9.87 18.98
CA GLN A 65 0.78 -9.98 20.34
C GLN A 65 -0.69 -10.39 20.36
N ALA A 66 -1.51 -9.87 19.43
CA ALA A 66 -2.93 -10.18 19.35
C ALA A 66 -3.20 -11.58 18.77
N ALA A 67 -2.35 -12.11 17.88
CA ALA A 67 -2.53 -13.39 17.22
C ALA A 67 -2.86 -14.57 18.17
N PRO A 68 -2.14 -14.83 19.27
CA PRO A 68 -2.49 -15.91 20.20
C PRO A 68 -3.84 -15.68 20.89
N HIS A 69 -4.19 -14.43 21.20
CA HIS A 69 -5.48 -14.10 21.83
C HIS A 69 -6.65 -14.29 20.85
N ILE A 70 -6.47 -13.91 19.59
CA ILE A 70 -7.45 -14.14 18.52
C ILE A 70 -7.64 -15.64 18.31
N ALA A 71 -6.56 -16.41 18.17
CA ALA A 71 -6.63 -17.86 18.03
C ALA A 71 -7.32 -18.52 19.23
N ARG A 72 -7.02 -18.08 20.46
CA ARG A 72 -7.65 -18.60 21.67
C ARG A 72 -9.14 -18.25 21.74
N ARG A 73 -9.52 -17.01 21.40
CA ARG A 73 -10.91 -16.57 21.33
C ARG A 73 -11.70 -17.44 20.35
N ASP A 74 -11.16 -17.66 19.15
CA ASP A 74 -11.85 -18.40 18.09
C ASP A 74 -11.98 -19.89 18.43
N ALA A 75 -10.96 -20.48 19.07
CA ALA A 75 -11.02 -21.84 19.59
C ALA A 75 -12.07 -22.00 20.71
N LEU A 76 -12.11 -21.05 21.65
CA LEU A 76 -13.12 -21.05 22.73
C LEU A 76 -14.53 -20.88 22.20
N PHE A 77 -14.72 -19.97 21.23
CA PHE A 77 -16.01 -19.76 20.58
C PHE A 77 -16.46 -21.00 19.80
N SER A 78 -15.55 -21.66 19.08
CA SER A 78 -15.85 -22.90 18.35
C SER A 78 -16.27 -24.02 19.29
N ALA A 79 -15.57 -24.21 20.41
CA ALA A 79 -15.94 -25.19 21.42
C ALA A 79 -17.32 -24.90 22.04
N LEU A 80 -17.62 -23.63 22.34
CA LEU A 80 -18.93 -23.23 22.83
C LEU A 80 -20.03 -23.48 21.79
N TYR A 81 -19.75 -23.19 20.51
CA TYR A 81 -20.68 -23.43 19.41
C TYR A 81 -20.95 -24.92 19.21
N GLU A 82 -19.94 -25.78 19.26
CA GLU A 82 -20.09 -27.24 19.17
C GLU A 82 -20.96 -27.79 20.30
N PHE A 83 -20.74 -27.32 21.54
CA PHE A 83 -21.59 -27.65 22.68
C PHE A 83 -23.03 -27.19 22.47
N ALA A 84 -23.22 -25.93 22.07
CA ALA A 84 -24.55 -25.35 21.83
C ALA A 84 -25.29 -26.04 20.68
N LYS A 85 -24.55 -26.54 19.68
CA LYS A 85 -25.09 -27.28 18.54
C LYS A 85 -25.57 -28.67 18.95
N SER A 86 -24.82 -29.40 19.77
CA SER A 86 -25.18 -30.75 20.21
C SER A 86 -26.32 -30.77 21.23
N HIS A 87 -26.40 -29.76 22.11
CA HIS A 87 -27.42 -29.66 23.17
C HIS A 87 -28.56 -28.70 22.83
N ARG A 88 -28.78 -28.41 21.54
CA ARG A 88 -29.72 -27.37 21.12
C ARG A 88 -31.13 -27.60 21.68
N VAL A 89 -31.67 -28.81 21.56
CA VAL A 89 -33.04 -29.15 21.98
C VAL A 89 -33.23 -28.94 23.48
N GLU A 90 -32.24 -29.33 24.28
CA GLU A 90 -32.27 -29.18 25.74
C GLU A 90 -32.16 -27.71 26.15
N LEU A 91 -31.25 -26.97 25.51
CA LEU A 91 -31.00 -25.56 25.83
C LEU A 91 -32.15 -24.63 25.40
N THR A 92 -32.86 -24.96 24.32
CA THR A 92 -33.96 -24.14 23.80
C THR A 92 -35.34 -24.62 24.24
N GLY A 93 -35.44 -25.76 24.93
CA GLY A 93 -36.71 -26.38 25.30
C GLY A 93 -37.57 -26.67 24.07
N ASN A 94 -36.97 -27.31 23.06
CA ASN A 94 -37.57 -27.53 21.74
C ASN A 94 -37.96 -26.22 21.03
N ASP A 95 -37.02 -25.27 20.96
CA ASP A 95 -37.14 -23.95 20.33
C ASP A 95 -38.13 -22.95 20.99
N ALA A 96 -38.58 -23.22 22.22
CA ALA A 96 -39.37 -22.28 23.02
C ALA A 96 -38.60 -20.99 23.36
N VAL A 97 -37.29 -21.08 23.62
CA VAL A 97 -36.42 -19.94 23.95
C VAL A 97 -35.16 -19.96 23.08
N LYS A 98 -34.82 -18.81 22.47
CA LYS A 98 -33.65 -18.69 21.57
C LYS A 98 -32.44 -18.02 22.22
N THR A 99 -32.48 -17.81 23.53
CA THR A 99 -31.43 -17.12 24.31
C THR A 99 -31.14 -17.90 25.58
N VAL A 100 -29.88 -18.27 25.79
CA VAL A 100 -29.40 -18.92 27.00
C VAL A 100 -28.67 -17.88 27.83
N LYS A 101 -29.14 -17.65 29.06
CA LYS A 101 -28.51 -16.73 30.01
C LYS A 101 -27.70 -17.53 31.04
N LEU A 102 -26.46 -17.14 31.25
CA LEU A 102 -25.54 -17.67 32.25
C LEU A 102 -25.11 -16.52 33.18
N LEU A 103 -24.49 -16.85 34.32
CA LEU A 103 -23.94 -15.85 35.23
C LEU A 103 -22.82 -15.01 34.57
N THR A 104 -22.03 -15.63 33.69
CA THR A 104 -20.87 -15.02 33.03
C THR A 104 -21.20 -14.35 31.69
N GLY A 105 -22.43 -14.49 31.19
CA GLY A 105 -22.81 -13.95 29.90
C GLY A 105 -24.02 -14.66 29.30
N SER A 106 -24.28 -14.42 28.01
CA SER A 106 -25.37 -15.07 27.31
C SER A 106 -25.02 -15.32 25.85
N PHE A 107 -25.62 -16.35 25.27
CA PHE A 107 -25.54 -16.63 23.84
C PHE A 107 -26.93 -16.94 23.29
N TRP A 108 -27.13 -16.73 21.99
CA TRP A 108 -28.44 -16.82 21.37
C TRP A 108 -28.36 -17.27 19.92
N TRP A 109 -29.49 -17.77 19.40
CA TRP A 109 -29.67 -18.08 18.00
C TRP A 109 -30.50 -16.99 17.33
N ARG A 110 -29.94 -16.34 16.31
CA ARG A 110 -30.63 -15.38 15.46
C ARG A 110 -30.22 -15.57 14.01
N PHE A 111 -31.18 -15.32 13.12
CA PHE A 111 -30.86 -15.11 11.72
C PHE A 111 -30.30 -13.70 11.56
N SER A 112 -29.27 -13.57 10.74
CA SER A 112 -28.90 -12.27 10.21
C SER A 112 -30.06 -11.71 9.39
N PRO A 113 -30.20 -10.38 9.27
CA PRO A 113 -31.08 -9.82 8.27
C PRO A 113 -30.73 -10.38 6.87
N PRO A 114 -31.72 -10.50 5.97
CA PRO A 114 -31.46 -10.95 4.61
C PRO A 114 -30.43 -10.02 3.96
N ALA A 115 -29.39 -10.62 3.39
CA ALA A 115 -28.34 -9.92 2.66
C ALA A 115 -28.29 -10.44 1.23
N VAL A 116 -27.96 -9.55 0.29
CA VAL A 116 -27.77 -9.88 -1.12
C VAL A 116 -26.26 -9.91 -1.40
N ASP A 117 -25.78 -11.02 -1.93
CA ASP A 117 -24.40 -11.17 -2.39
C ASP A 117 -24.34 -10.98 -3.90
N ILE A 118 -23.38 -10.19 -4.37
CA ILE A 118 -23.25 -9.80 -5.78
C ILE A 118 -21.84 -10.16 -6.25
N ALA A 119 -21.74 -11.13 -7.15
CA ALA A 119 -20.46 -11.59 -7.67
C ALA A 119 -19.83 -10.60 -8.68
N ASP A 120 -20.63 -10.11 -9.63
CA ASP A 120 -20.21 -9.08 -10.60
C ASP A 120 -21.31 -8.02 -10.74
N GLU A 121 -21.00 -6.82 -10.26
CA GLU A 121 -21.90 -5.68 -10.29
C GLU A 121 -22.20 -5.21 -11.72
N LYS A 122 -21.25 -5.30 -12.65
CA LYS A 122 -21.43 -4.79 -14.02
C LYS A 122 -22.37 -5.66 -14.84
N GLU A 123 -22.18 -6.97 -14.74
CA GLU A 123 -23.05 -7.94 -15.41
C GLU A 123 -24.47 -7.86 -14.83
N LEU A 124 -24.59 -7.74 -13.51
CA LEU A 124 -25.88 -7.54 -12.86
C LEU A 124 -26.55 -6.25 -13.34
N ILE A 125 -25.83 -5.13 -13.47
CA ILE A 125 -26.38 -3.88 -14.00
C ILE A 125 -26.90 -4.07 -15.44
N ASN A 126 -26.17 -4.79 -16.30
CA ASN A 126 -26.59 -5.05 -17.67
C ASN A 126 -27.87 -5.90 -17.70
N GLN A 127 -27.92 -6.96 -16.90
CA GLN A 127 -29.09 -7.82 -16.78
C GLN A 127 -30.31 -7.06 -16.24
N LEU A 128 -30.12 -6.22 -15.21
CA LEU A 128 -31.17 -5.37 -14.66
C LEU A 128 -31.69 -4.36 -15.70
N LYS A 129 -30.82 -3.81 -16.54
CA LYS A 129 -31.22 -2.95 -17.66
C LYS A 129 -32.01 -3.71 -18.72
N CYS A 130 -31.55 -4.91 -19.11
CA CYS A 130 -32.26 -5.76 -20.07
C CYS A 130 -33.65 -6.17 -19.56
N LEU A 131 -33.81 -6.36 -18.25
CA LEU A 131 -35.06 -6.71 -17.59
C LEU A 131 -35.93 -5.48 -17.25
N GLY A 132 -35.47 -4.26 -17.54
CA GLY A 132 -36.20 -3.02 -17.22
C GLY A 132 -36.35 -2.76 -15.71
N LEU A 133 -35.51 -3.35 -14.88
CA LEU A 133 -35.56 -3.24 -13.42
C LEU A 133 -34.73 -2.06 -12.90
N GLU A 134 -35.03 -0.87 -13.40
CA GLU A 134 -34.27 0.35 -13.10
C GLU A 134 -34.33 0.77 -11.62
N ARG A 135 -35.33 0.30 -10.85
CA ARG A 135 -35.48 0.56 -9.42
C ARG A 135 -34.28 0.12 -8.56
N PHE A 136 -33.49 -0.84 -9.05
CA PHE A 136 -32.31 -1.36 -8.35
C PHE A 136 -31.01 -0.69 -8.80
N ILE A 137 -31.06 0.21 -9.79
CA ILE A 137 -29.89 0.88 -10.36
C ILE A 137 -29.82 2.30 -9.82
N LYS A 138 -28.74 2.61 -9.09
CA LYS A 138 -28.45 4.00 -8.70
C LYS A 138 -27.68 4.70 -9.81
N VAL A 139 -28.29 5.72 -10.43
CA VAL A 139 -27.62 6.60 -11.39
C VAL A 139 -26.98 7.75 -10.62
N THR A 140 -25.66 7.90 -10.73
CA THR A 140 -24.94 9.07 -10.19
C THR A 140 -24.48 9.92 -11.36
N GLU A 141 -25.20 11.00 -11.63
CA GLU A 141 -24.83 11.96 -12.66
C GLU A 141 -23.71 12.86 -12.14
N THR A 142 -22.61 12.93 -12.89
CA THR A 142 -21.47 13.77 -12.55
C THR A 142 -21.17 14.70 -13.71
N VAL A 143 -20.89 15.96 -13.39
CA VAL A 143 -20.59 16.98 -14.39
C VAL A 143 -19.22 16.69 -15.02
N LYS A 144 -19.19 16.53 -16.34
CA LYS A 144 -17.94 16.36 -17.09
C LYS A 144 -17.23 17.70 -17.29
N LYS A 145 -16.50 18.13 -16.25
CA LYS A 145 -15.76 19.41 -16.26
C LYS A 145 -14.77 19.58 -17.43
N LYS A 146 -14.24 18.47 -17.97
CA LYS A 146 -13.32 18.52 -19.13
C LYS A 146 -14.02 18.93 -20.42
N GLU A 147 -15.24 18.44 -20.64
CA GLU A 147 -16.05 18.80 -21.82
C GLU A 147 -16.50 20.26 -21.72
N LEU A 148 -16.88 20.71 -20.52
CA LEU A 148 -17.17 22.13 -20.27
C LEU A 148 -15.94 23.02 -20.55
N LEU A 149 -14.74 22.55 -20.25
CA LEU A 149 -13.52 23.30 -20.56
C LEU A 149 -13.20 23.32 -22.07
N ALA A 150 -13.62 22.30 -22.82
CA ALA A 150 -13.45 22.24 -24.27
C ALA A 150 -14.39 23.23 -24.97
N ASP A 151 -15.66 23.26 -24.56
CA ASP A 151 -16.68 24.16 -25.11
C ASP A 151 -16.92 25.35 -24.17
N GLN A 152 -15.97 26.30 -24.19
CA GLN A 152 -16.01 27.47 -23.31
C GLN A 152 -17.16 28.43 -23.62
N GLU A 153 -17.58 28.50 -24.89
CA GLU A 153 -18.72 29.32 -25.33
C GLU A 153 -20.04 28.84 -24.72
N LEU A 154 -20.27 27.51 -24.75
CA LEU A 154 -21.44 26.89 -24.14
C LEU A 154 -21.37 26.99 -22.61
N THR A 155 -20.18 26.85 -22.03
CA THR A 155 -19.99 26.95 -20.58
C THR A 155 -20.21 28.36 -20.05
N ALA A 156 -19.82 29.40 -20.80
CA ALA A 156 -20.09 30.79 -20.46
C ALA A 156 -21.59 31.15 -20.53
N ALA A 157 -22.35 30.45 -21.37
CA ALA A 157 -23.80 30.60 -21.46
C ALA A 157 -24.55 29.92 -20.30
N LEU A 158 -23.90 29.02 -19.54
CA LEU A 158 -24.53 28.32 -18.42
C LEU A 158 -24.52 29.18 -17.14
N PRO A 159 -25.69 29.41 -16.52
CA PRO A 159 -25.76 30.17 -15.27
C PRO A 159 -25.07 29.41 -14.14
N GLY A 160 -24.13 30.07 -13.45
CA GLY A 160 -23.45 29.53 -12.27
C GLY A 160 -22.15 28.75 -12.53
N VAL A 161 -21.67 28.70 -13.79
CA VAL A 161 -20.35 28.12 -14.10
C VAL A 161 -19.33 29.22 -14.41
N THR A 162 -18.34 29.37 -13.53
CA THR A 162 -17.24 30.33 -13.74
C THR A 162 -15.96 29.58 -14.06
N VAL A 163 -15.34 29.88 -15.20
CA VAL A 163 -14.02 29.38 -15.56
C VAL A 163 -12.99 30.39 -15.06
N THR A 164 -12.32 30.07 -13.95
CA THR A 164 -11.24 30.92 -13.39
C THR A 164 -9.88 30.39 -13.80
N GLN A 165 -9.01 31.27 -14.27
CA GLN A 165 -7.60 31.00 -14.49
C GLN A 165 -6.77 31.84 -13.53
N GLN A 166 -5.83 31.22 -12.84
CA GLN A 166 -4.93 31.88 -11.90
C GLN A 166 -3.49 31.55 -12.26
N GLU A 167 -2.61 32.54 -12.14
CA GLU A 167 -1.17 32.34 -12.26
C GLU A 167 -0.66 31.58 -11.03
N LEU A 168 0.06 30.48 -11.26
CA LEU A 168 0.63 29.65 -10.21
C LEU A 168 2.15 29.82 -10.21
N PHE A 169 2.69 30.22 -9.06
CA PHE A 169 4.12 30.18 -8.82
C PHE A 169 4.54 28.77 -8.38
N SER A 170 5.41 28.13 -9.14
CA SER A 170 5.96 26.81 -8.82
C SER A 170 7.48 26.86 -8.69
N ALA A 171 8.02 26.30 -7.61
CA ALA A 171 9.46 26.13 -7.42
C ALA A 171 9.79 24.64 -7.23
N GLN A 172 10.66 24.11 -8.09
CA GLN A 172 11.14 22.74 -7.99
C GLN A 172 12.63 22.76 -7.61
N PRO A 173 12.99 22.38 -6.37
CA PRO A 173 14.39 22.22 -6.01
C PRO A 173 15.05 21.14 -6.87
N ALA A 174 16.31 21.34 -7.25
CA ALA A 174 17.06 20.35 -8.02
C ALA A 174 17.13 19.02 -7.26
N GLU A 175 16.55 17.98 -7.84
CA GLU A 175 16.73 16.61 -7.40
C GLU A 175 18.02 16.11 -8.07
N VAL A 176 18.99 15.67 -7.27
CA VAL A 176 20.24 15.14 -7.83
C VAL A 176 19.90 13.77 -8.43
N GLU A 177 19.76 13.69 -9.74
CA GLU A 177 19.85 12.45 -10.48
C GLU A 177 21.33 12.05 -10.44
N ALA A 178 21.69 11.23 -9.46
CA ALA A 178 23.07 10.84 -9.23
C ALA A 178 23.53 9.88 -10.33
N GLU A 179 24.07 10.42 -11.42
CA GLU A 179 24.90 9.65 -12.34
C GLU A 179 26.28 9.44 -11.70
N LEU A 180 26.48 8.25 -11.14
CA LEU A 180 27.81 7.76 -10.74
C LEU A 180 28.60 7.40 -12.01
N ARG A 181 29.42 8.32 -12.50
CA ARG A 181 30.45 8.02 -13.51
C ARG A 181 31.77 7.72 -12.82
N MET A 182 32.28 6.52 -13.06
CA MET A 182 33.65 6.14 -12.68
C MET A 182 34.58 6.37 -13.89
N PRO A 183 35.80 6.90 -13.73
CA PRO A 183 36.77 6.91 -14.81
C PRO A 183 37.25 5.47 -15.08
N THR A 184 36.91 4.91 -16.23
CA THR A 184 37.58 3.70 -16.75
C THR A 184 38.95 4.09 -17.29
N GLY A 185 39.94 4.12 -16.41
CA GLY A 185 41.36 4.25 -16.74
C GLY A 185 42.14 3.10 -16.10
N LYS A 186 42.70 2.23 -16.94
CA LYS A 186 43.59 1.07 -16.67
C LYS A 186 43.68 0.64 -15.19
N ILE A 187 42.97 -0.43 -14.85
CA ILE A 187 43.25 -1.24 -13.67
C ILE A 187 44.68 -1.76 -13.85
N ALA A 188 45.65 -1.15 -13.16
CA ALA A 188 46.96 -1.73 -13.02
C ALA A 188 46.77 -3.09 -12.34
N THR A 189 47.16 -4.15 -13.03
CA THR A 189 47.22 -5.51 -12.51
C THR A 189 48.09 -5.52 -11.26
N VAL A 190 47.48 -5.41 -10.08
CA VAL A 190 48.11 -5.81 -8.82
C VAL A 190 47.98 -7.32 -8.76
N GLN A 191 48.97 -8.02 -9.32
CA GLN A 191 49.23 -9.40 -8.95
C GLN A 191 49.66 -9.41 -7.48
N SER A 192 48.70 -9.53 -6.56
CA SER A 192 48.99 -10.01 -5.21
C SER A 192 48.57 -11.47 -5.12
N ALA A 193 49.59 -12.32 -5.10
CA ALA A 193 49.54 -13.73 -4.80
C ALA A 193 48.64 -14.03 -3.59
N GLY A 194 47.83 -15.08 -3.72
CA GLY A 194 47.14 -15.70 -2.60
C GLY A 194 45.66 -15.95 -2.89
N ASN A 195 45.34 -17.09 -3.50
CA ASN A 195 44.78 -18.22 -2.75
C ASN A 195 44.60 -19.45 -3.67
N ASP A 196 45.70 -20.16 -3.92
CA ASP A 196 45.77 -21.49 -4.57
C ASP A 196 45.11 -22.62 -3.73
N ARG A 197 44.11 -22.31 -2.90
CA ARG A 197 43.56 -23.26 -1.92
C ARG A 197 42.23 -23.91 -2.32
N LEU A 198 41.67 -23.57 -3.48
CA LEU A 198 40.41 -24.16 -3.96
C LEU A 198 40.56 -25.08 -5.19
N GLN A 199 41.73 -25.12 -5.84
CA GLN A 199 41.94 -26.01 -6.99
C GLN A 199 42.28 -27.46 -6.60
N LEU A 200 42.65 -27.72 -5.34
CA LEU A 200 42.91 -29.09 -4.86
C LEU A 200 41.62 -29.87 -4.50
N ILE A 201 40.50 -29.17 -4.26
CA ILE A 201 39.23 -29.82 -3.86
C ILE A 201 38.36 -30.13 -5.10
N ALA A 202 38.49 -29.36 -6.18
CA ALA A 202 37.77 -29.59 -7.43
C ALA A 202 38.32 -30.79 -8.23
N SER A 203 39.63 -31.02 -8.21
CA SER A 203 40.26 -32.17 -8.90
C SER A 203 40.00 -33.52 -8.21
N ALA A 204 39.71 -33.52 -6.91
CA ALA A 204 39.38 -34.74 -6.15
C ALA A 204 37.97 -35.28 -6.39
N ARG A 205 37.00 -34.44 -6.82
CA ARG A 205 35.63 -34.87 -7.12
C ARG A 205 35.47 -35.47 -8.52
N SER A 206 36.20 -34.96 -9.51
CA SER A 206 36.15 -35.47 -10.89
C SER A 206 36.70 -36.90 -11.00
N ASN A 207 37.79 -37.21 -10.28
CA ASN A 207 38.43 -38.53 -10.36
C ASN A 207 37.65 -39.66 -9.64
N ARG A 208 36.64 -39.32 -8.81
CA ARG A 208 35.76 -40.29 -8.13
C ARG A 208 34.63 -40.80 -9.02
N GLN A 209 34.16 -40.00 -9.99
CA GLN A 209 33.13 -40.42 -10.95
C GLN A 209 33.71 -41.30 -12.08
N GLY A 210 34.97 -41.10 -12.47
CA GLY A 210 35.63 -41.95 -13.47
C GLY A 210 35.89 -43.39 -13.02
N ARG A 211 36.22 -43.61 -11.73
CA ARG A 211 36.50 -44.96 -11.19
C ARG A 211 35.25 -45.83 -10.99
N ARG A 212 34.07 -45.22 -10.82
CA ARG A 212 32.79 -45.94 -10.65
C ARG A 212 32.23 -46.47 -11.98
N LYS A 213 32.46 -45.77 -13.10
CA LYS A 213 32.06 -46.25 -14.44
C LYS A 213 32.93 -47.40 -14.96
N LYS A 214 34.21 -47.48 -14.58
CA LYS A 214 35.10 -48.58 -14.99
C LYS A 214 34.81 -49.94 -14.30
N ARG A 215 34.10 -49.97 -13.16
CA ARG A 215 33.71 -51.22 -12.46
C ARG A 215 32.36 -51.79 -12.91
N ALA A 216 31.55 -51.05 -13.67
CA ALA A 216 30.27 -51.51 -14.18
C ALA A 216 30.35 -52.17 -15.58
N ASN A 217 31.52 -52.12 -16.23
CA ASN A 217 31.75 -52.66 -17.58
C ASN A 217 32.79 -53.80 -17.65
N SER A 218 33.17 -54.39 -16.51
CA SER A 218 33.88 -55.68 -16.51
C SER A 218 32.97 -56.74 -15.90
N THR A 219 32.31 -57.46 -16.79
CA THR A 219 31.98 -58.88 -16.66
C THR A 219 33.14 -59.66 -16.05
#